data_AF-B0ZB89-F1
#
_entry.id   AF-B0ZB89-F1
#
_cell.length_a   1.000
_cell.length_b   1.000
_cell.length_c   1.000
_cell.angle_alpha   90.00
_cell.angle_beta   90.00
_cell.angle_gamma   90.00
#
_symmetry.space_group_name_H-M   'P 1'
#
loop_
_entity.id
_entity.type
_entity.pdbx_description
1 polymer ?
#
loop_
_entity_poly.entity_id
_entity_poly.type
_entity_poly.pdbx_seq_one_letter_code
_entity_poly.pdbx_strand_id
1 'polypeptide(L)'
;MTRFIPANAETREFPAAAVVAYCYQSDRGPAFVAYKGRQTKPARFYAFPSDERRDANLADFVKQQTEAEDWKRARRETGHGLAVGDIVYSCWGYEQTNVDFFEVVRVPSGRSAVVRQIEKEVTESGAGSMSGRAIAKPGQFHATAKEATHRAAGLHCLTGGKSAPGSLSKWDGRPLSVSWYA
;
A
#
# COMPACT_ATOMS: atom_id res chain seq x y z
N MET A 1 -12.35 -9.19 23.04
CA MET A 1 -11.67 -8.30 24.01
C MET A 1 -12.30 -6.92 23.91
N THR A 2 -12.82 -6.41 25.01
CA THR A 2 -13.49 -5.09 25.09
C THR A 2 -12.46 -3.99 25.33
N ARG A 3 -12.74 -2.76 24.87
CA ARG A 3 -11.89 -1.60 25.18
C ARG A 3 -11.87 -1.36 26.68
N PHE A 4 -10.71 -0.99 27.22
CA PHE A 4 -10.61 -0.51 28.58
C PHE A 4 -11.06 0.95 28.61
N ILE A 5 -12.06 1.25 29.45
CA ILE A 5 -12.56 2.61 29.65
C ILE A 5 -12.40 2.90 31.14
N PRO A 6 -11.53 3.86 31.52
CA PRO A 6 -11.33 4.24 32.90
C PRO A 6 -12.63 4.79 33.52
N ALA A 7 -12.85 4.50 34.81
CA ALA A 7 -13.94 5.12 35.55
C ALA A 7 -13.72 6.64 35.65
N ASN A 8 -14.78 7.43 35.57
CA ASN A 8 -14.76 8.91 35.63
C ASN A 8 -13.95 9.59 34.51
N ALA A 9 -13.81 8.96 33.34
CA ALA A 9 -13.14 9.57 32.21
C ALA A 9 -14.04 10.54 31.43
N GLU A 10 -13.50 11.69 31.07
CA GLU A 10 -14.05 12.59 30.05
C GLU A 10 -13.79 11.98 28.66
N THR A 11 -14.86 11.81 27.88
CA THR A 11 -14.75 11.28 26.51
C THR A 11 -14.57 12.43 25.53
N ARG A 12 -13.51 12.38 24.73
CA ARG A 12 -13.20 13.33 23.66
C ARG A 12 -13.13 12.60 22.31
N GLU A 13 -13.98 12.99 21.38
CA GLU A 13 -14.08 12.38 20.05
C GLU A 13 -13.45 13.25 18.98
N PHE A 14 -12.66 12.64 18.10
CA PHE A 14 -11.99 13.29 16.98
C PHE A 14 -12.32 12.54 15.68
N PRO A 15 -13.48 12.81 15.06
CA PRO A 15 -13.95 12.06 13.88
C PRO A 15 -13.00 12.12 12.68
N ALA A 16 -12.38 13.27 12.43
CA ALA A 16 -11.42 13.45 11.32
C ALA A 16 -10.18 12.56 11.49
N ALA A 17 -9.70 12.42 12.72
CA ALA A 17 -8.64 11.49 13.10
C ALA A 17 -9.15 10.06 13.29
N ALA A 18 -10.45 9.77 13.23
CA ALA A 18 -11.05 8.51 13.67
C ALA A 18 -10.54 8.03 15.05
N VAL A 19 -10.32 8.98 15.99
CA VAL A 19 -9.80 8.72 17.33
C VAL A 19 -10.87 9.02 18.37
N VAL A 20 -10.96 8.17 19.40
CA VAL A 20 -11.71 8.43 20.63
C VAL A 20 -10.73 8.36 21.78
N ALA A 21 -10.64 9.42 22.59
CA ALA A 21 -9.79 9.50 23.76
C ALA A 21 -10.63 9.62 25.03
N TYR A 22 -10.20 8.93 26.08
CA TYR A 22 -10.77 8.99 27.41
C TYR A 22 -9.74 9.61 28.34
N CYS A 23 -9.96 10.87 28.72
CA CYS A 23 -9.08 11.64 29.61
C CYS A 23 -9.57 11.47 31.06
N TYR A 24 -8.68 11.16 31.98
CA TYR A 24 -9.05 10.87 33.37
C TYR A 24 -7.89 11.15 34.33
N GLN A 25 -8.18 11.16 35.62
CA GLN A 25 -7.15 11.26 36.65
C GLN A 25 -6.69 9.87 37.08
N SER A 26 -5.40 9.59 36.96
CA SER A 26 -4.78 8.35 37.43
C SER A 26 -4.00 8.57 38.73
N ASP A 27 -3.58 7.49 39.38
CA ASP A 27 -2.70 7.54 40.55
C ASP A 27 -1.34 8.21 40.27
N ARG A 28 -0.98 8.34 38.99
CA ARG A 28 0.28 8.95 38.52
C ARG A 28 0.08 10.37 37.96
N GLY A 29 -1.11 10.94 38.11
CA GLY A 29 -1.49 12.26 37.56
C GLY A 29 -2.43 12.18 36.36
N PRO A 30 -2.63 13.30 35.65
CA PRO A 30 -3.51 13.39 34.48
C PRO A 30 -3.13 12.39 33.39
N ALA A 31 -4.10 11.61 32.92
CA ALA A 31 -3.86 10.53 31.96
C ALA A 31 -4.89 10.54 30.83
N PHE A 32 -4.55 9.87 29.73
CA PHE A 32 -5.54 9.51 28.73
C PHE A 32 -5.28 8.12 28.13
N VAL A 33 -6.35 7.50 27.67
CA VAL A 33 -6.29 6.33 26.79
C VAL A 33 -7.01 6.63 25.49
N ALA A 34 -6.35 6.43 24.36
CA ALA A 34 -6.89 6.73 23.03
C ALA A 34 -7.00 5.48 22.17
N TYR A 35 -8.12 5.34 21.46
CA TYR A 35 -8.42 4.26 20.54
C TYR A 35 -8.61 4.79 19.12
N LYS A 36 -8.06 4.06 18.14
CA LYS A 36 -8.17 4.39 16.72
C LYS A 36 -9.17 3.47 16.03
N GLY A 37 -10.12 4.05 15.30
CA GLY A 37 -11.12 3.33 14.50
C GLY A 37 -11.87 2.28 15.33
N ARG A 38 -11.78 1.01 14.93
CA ARG A 38 -12.41 -0.14 15.61
C ARG A 38 -11.43 -0.99 16.41
N GLN A 39 -10.21 -0.49 16.68
CA GLN A 39 -9.19 -1.24 17.41
C GLN A 39 -9.59 -1.44 18.88
N THR A 40 -9.27 -2.61 19.42
CA THR A 40 -9.51 -2.98 20.82
C THR A 40 -8.30 -2.71 21.71
N LYS A 41 -7.08 -2.71 21.14
CA LYS A 41 -5.86 -2.24 21.81
C LYS A 41 -5.79 -0.71 21.75
N PRO A 42 -5.37 -0.04 22.84
CA PRO A 42 -5.19 1.40 22.82
C PRO A 42 -4.03 1.77 21.88
N ALA A 43 -4.22 2.83 21.10
CA ALA A 43 -3.18 3.41 20.26
C ALA A 43 -2.18 4.21 21.09
N ARG A 44 -2.67 4.86 22.15
CA ARG A 44 -1.86 5.53 23.17
C ARG A 44 -2.49 5.33 24.54
N PHE A 45 -1.65 5.15 25.55
CA PHE A 45 -2.09 5.01 26.93
C PHE A 45 -1.01 5.55 27.85
N TYR A 46 -1.15 6.79 28.30
CA TYR A 46 -0.10 7.52 29.01
C TYR A 46 -0.66 8.34 30.18
N ALA A 47 0.19 8.55 31.19
CA ALA A 47 -0.01 9.50 32.28
C ALA A 47 1.03 10.62 32.17
N PHE A 48 0.69 11.81 32.65
CA PHE A 48 1.42 13.06 32.46
C PHE A 48 1.55 13.81 33.78
N PRO A 49 2.54 14.72 33.90
CA PRO A 49 2.72 15.54 35.09
C PRO A 49 1.71 16.67 35.23
N SER A 50 1.01 17.08 34.15
CA SER A 50 -0.02 18.11 34.18
C SER A 50 -1.06 17.92 33.08
N ASP A 51 -2.24 18.54 33.25
CA ASP A 51 -3.32 18.52 32.26
C ASP A 51 -2.91 19.17 30.94
N GLU A 52 -2.12 20.25 30.98
CA GLU A 52 -1.66 20.92 29.76
C GLU A 52 -0.73 20.01 28.95
N ARG A 53 0.12 19.22 29.61
CA ARG A 53 1.02 18.29 28.93
C ARG A 53 0.26 17.11 28.33
N ARG A 54 -0.76 16.61 29.04
CA ARG A 54 -1.70 15.61 28.52
C ARG A 54 -2.39 16.12 27.26
N ASP A 55 -2.96 17.31 27.33
CA ASP A 55 -3.77 17.89 26.26
C ASP A 55 -2.93 18.27 25.04
N ALA A 56 -1.71 18.79 25.24
CA ALA A 56 -0.76 19.02 24.15
C ALA A 56 -0.40 17.71 23.44
N ASN A 57 -0.09 16.65 24.18
CA ASN A 57 0.25 15.34 23.58
C ASN A 57 -0.92 14.72 22.82
N LEU A 58 -2.15 14.87 23.36
CA LEU A 58 -3.36 14.41 22.69
C LEU A 58 -3.61 15.21 21.40
N ALA A 59 -3.44 16.54 21.43
CA ALA A 59 -3.58 17.39 20.25
C ALA A 59 -2.58 17.00 19.15
N ASP A 60 -1.31 16.79 19.50
CA ASP A 60 -0.28 16.33 18.56
C ASP A 60 -0.62 14.96 17.96
N PHE A 61 -1.12 14.04 18.79
CA PHE A 61 -1.55 12.72 18.33
C PHE A 61 -2.72 12.83 17.34
N VAL A 62 -3.74 13.62 17.67
CA VAL A 62 -4.91 13.84 16.81
C VAL A 62 -4.48 14.47 15.50
N LYS A 63 -3.60 15.48 15.52
CA LYS A 63 -3.05 16.10 14.31
C LYS A 63 -2.39 15.07 13.39
N GLN A 64 -1.45 14.28 13.92
CA GLN A 64 -0.76 13.23 13.16
C GLN A 64 -1.74 12.21 12.58
N GLN A 65 -2.78 11.84 13.33
CA GLN A 65 -3.78 10.89 12.87
C GLN A 65 -4.73 11.48 11.82
N THR A 66 -5.08 12.75 11.91
CA THR A 66 -5.87 13.47 10.89
C THR A 66 -5.09 13.52 9.58
N GLU A 67 -3.84 13.96 9.61
CA GLU A 67 -2.96 14.00 8.43
C GLU A 67 -2.84 12.62 7.77
N ALA A 68 -2.73 11.55 8.57
CA ALA A 68 -2.70 10.19 8.04
C ALA A 68 -4.02 9.74 7.40
N GLU A 69 -5.18 10.14 7.94
CA GLU A 69 -6.48 9.85 7.30
C GLU A 69 -6.71 10.68 6.03
N ASP A 70 -6.29 11.93 6.03
CA ASP A 70 -6.37 12.80 4.85
C ASP A 70 -5.45 12.31 3.73
N TRP A 71 -4.23 11.88 4.06
CA TRP A 71 -3.34 11.24 3.08
C TRP A 71 -3.93 9.96 2.49
N LYS A 72 -4.56 9.12 3.33
CA LYS A 72 -5.28 7.93 2.84
C LYS A 72 -6.46 8.29 1.96
N ARG A 73 -7.19 9.36 2.28
CA ARG A 73 -8.33 9.86 1.49
C ARG A 73 -7.88 10.41 0.14
N ALA A 74 -6.87 11.27 0.13
CA ALA A 74 -6.27 11.83 -1.08
C ALA A 74 -5.76 10.70 -1.99
N ARG A 75 -4.97 9.76 -1.46
CA ARG A 75 -4.49 8.58 -2.21
C ARG A 75 -5.64 7.74 -2.80
N ARG A 76 -6.76 7.65 -2.07
CA ARG A 76 -7.96 6.94 -2.50
C ARG A 76 -8.71 7.67 -3.62
N GLU A 77 -8.59 8.99 -3.73
CA GLU A 77 -9.22 9.84 -4.74
C GLU A 77 -8.38 9.93 -6.02
N THR A 78 -7.06 10.07 -5.91
CA THR A 78 -6.14 10.15 -7.08
C THR A 78 -6.17 8.91 -7.96
N GLY A 79 -6.38 7.73 -7.37
CA GLY A 79 -6.36 6.46 -8.08
C GLY A 79 -4.98 6.07 -8.61
N HIS A 80 -4.91 5.02 -9.44
CA HIS A 80 -3.65 4.51 -9.99
C HIS A 80 -3.21 5.19 -11.31
N GLY A 81 -4.08 5.94 -11.99
CA GLY A 81 -3.73 6.66 -13.21
C GLY A 81 -3.22 5.80 -14.37
N LEU A 82 -3.67 4.53 -14.48
CA LEU A 82 -3.34 3.64 -15.60
C LEU A 82 -4.49 3.66 -16.61
N ALA A 83 -4.15 3.56 -17.88
CA ALA A 83 -5.10 3.44 -18.98
C ALA A 83 -5.05 2.03 -19.60
N VAL A 84 -6.07 1.69 -20.39
CA VAL A 84 -6.04 0.48 -21.22
C VAL A 84 -4.87 0.58 -22.22
N GLY A 85 -4.12 -0.51 -22.38
CA GLY A 85 -2.90 -0.57 -23.20
C GLY A 85 -1.62 -0.21 -22.44
N ASP A 86 -1.71 0.36 -21.22
CA ASP A 86 -0.52 0.51 -20.37
C ASP A 86 0.02 -0.87 -20.00
N ILE A 87 1.34 -1.01 -19.97
CA ILE A 87 2.00 -2.23 -19.52
C ILE A 87 2.49 -2.01 -18.10
N VAL A 88 2.29 -3.01 -17.27
CA VAL A 88 2.85 -3.10 -15.92
C VAL A 88 3.68 -4.37 -15.80
N TYR A 89 4.70 -4.35 -14.94
CA TYR A 89 5.60 -5.48 -14.77
C TYR A 89 5.87 -5.80 -13.31
N SER A 90 6.16 -7.06 -13.02
CA SER A 90 6.76 -7.50 -11.75
C SER A 90 8.18 -7.97 -12.01
N CYS A 91 9.08 -7.66 -11.07
CA CYS A 91 10.42 -8.19 -11.03
C CYS A 91 10.57 -9.02 -9.75
N TRP A 92 11.01 -10.26 -9.87
CA TRP A 92 11.11 -11.18 -8.76
C TRP A 92 12.23 -12.19 -8.97
N GLY A 93 12.60 -12.86 -7.88
CA GLY A 93 13.57 -13.94 -7.88
C GLY A 93 14.45 -13.86 -6.65
N TYR A 94 15.01 -15.01 -6.27
CA TYR A 94 15.85 -15.12 -5.09
C TYR A 94 17.31 -14.98 -5.49
N GLU A 95 17.80 -15.91 -6.33
CA GLU A 95 19.16 -15.89 -6.91
C GLU A 95 19.18 -15.36 -8.36
N GLN A 96 18.01 -15.16 -8.96
CA GLN A 96 17.83 -14.72 -10.35
C GLN A 96 16.94 -13.50 -10.41
N THR A 97 16.95 -12.81 -11.55
CA THR A 97 16.05 -11.70 -11.84
C THR A 97 15.10 -12.11 -12.96
N ASN A 98 13.87 -12.43 -12.59
CA ASN A 98 12.77 -12.71 -13.50
C ASN A 98 11.88 -11.49 -13.63
N VAL A 99 11.46 -11.18 -14.85
CA VAL A 99 10.55 -10.08 -15.14
C VAL A 99 9.33 -10.59 -15.90
N ASP A 100 8.14 -10.36 -15.39
CA ASP A 100 6.88 -10.69 -16.06
C ASP A 100 6.10 -9.43 -16.39
N PHE A 101 5.57 -9.37 -17.62
CA PHE A 101 4.83 -8.23 -18.15
C PHE A 101 3.35 -8.54 -18.28
N PHE A 102 2.52 -7.52 -18.01
CA PHE A 102 1.08 -7.59 -18.09
C PHE A 102 0.55 -6.32 -18.74
N GLU A 103 -0.39 -6.45 -19.67
CA GLU A 103 -1.06 -5.33 -20.30
C GLU A 103 -2.40 -5.06 -19.62
N VAL A 104 -2.71 -3.79 -19.37
CA VAL A 104 -4.00 -3.35 -18.84
C VAL A 104 -5.06 -3.48 -19.92
N VAL A 105 -6.00 -4.40 -19.74
CA VAL A 105 -7.08 -4.67 -20.70
C VAL A 105 -8.38 -3.94 -20.34
N ARG A 106 -8.56 -3.56 -19.06
CA ARG A 106 -9.74 -2.83 -18.58
C ARG A 106 -9.42 -2.04 -17.32
N VAL A 107 -10.06 -0.87 -17.16
CA VAL A 107 -9.94 -0.05 -15.94
C VAL A 107 -11.33 0.15 -15.33
N PRO A 108 -11.80 -0.78 -14.47
CA PRO A 108 -13.12 -0.66 -13.86
C PRO A 108 -13.30 0.57 -12.96
N SER A 109 -12.21 1.04 -12.33
CA SER A 109 -12.22 2.24 -11.48
C SER A 109 -10.79 2.73 -11.26
N GLY A 110 -10.61 3.96 -10.78
CA GLY A 110 -9.29 4.44 -10.35
C GLY A 110 -8.63 3.61 -9.24
N ARG A 111 -9.33 2.64 -8.63
CA ARG A 111 -8.81 1.74 -7.59
C ARG A 111 -8.50 0.34 -8.08
N SER A 112 -8.76 0.04 -9.34
CA SER A 112 -8.51 -1.29 -9.88
C SER A 112 -8.35 -1.27 -11.39
N ALA A 113 -7.39 -2.04 -11.87
CA ALA A 113 -7.24 -2.36 -13.26
C ALA A 113 -7.27 -3.88 -13.44
N VAL A 114 -7.74 -4.32 -14.60
CA VAL A 114 -7.69 -5.70 -15.03
C VAL A 114 -6.53 -5.81 -16.00
N VAL A 115 -5.64 -6.76 -15.74
CA VAL A 115 -4.45 -6.99 -16.55
C VAL A 115 -4.43 -8.42 -17.06
N ARG A 116 -3.71 -8.65 -18.15
CA ARG A 116 -3.46 -9.97 -18.71
C ARG A 116 -1.99 -10.08 -19.07
N GLN A 117 -1.38 -11.23 -18.76
CA GLN A 117 0.04 -11.46 -19.00
C GLN A 117 0.33 -11.47 -20.50
N ILE A 118 1.42 -10.82 -20.90
CA ILE A 118 1.89 -10.74 -22.28
C ILE A 118 3.27 -11.37 -22.43
N GLU A 119 3.57 -11.81 -23.64
CA GLU A 119 4.86 -12.35 -24.03
C GLU A 119 5.96 -11.29 -23.89
N LYS A 120 7.20 -11.77 -23.74
CA LYS A 120 8.40 -10.94 -23.68
C LYS A 120 9.45 -11.45 -24.65
N GLU A 121 10.23 -10.55 -25.20
CA GLU A 121 11.47 -10.91 -25.87
C GLU A 121 12.62 -10.83 -24.88
N VAL A 122 13.50 -11.82 -24.89
CA VAL A 122 14.73 -11.81 -24.09
C VAL A 122 15.92 -11.83 -25.04
N THR A 123 16.82 -10.87 -24.85
CA THR A 123 18.09 -10.80 -25.57
C THR A 123 19.23 -11.02 -24.59
N GLU A 124 20.06 -12.02 -24.85
CA GLU A 124 21.26 -12.29 -24.04
C GLU A 124 22.27 -11.15 -24.15
N SER A 125 22.97 -10.85 -23.05
CA SER A 125 23.98 -9.78 -23.04
C SER A 125 25.24 -10.15 -23.85
N GLY A 126 25.44 -11.43 -24.13
CA GLY A 126 26.55 -11.98 -24.89
C GLY A 126 26.51 -13.51 -24.89
N ALA A 127 27.24 -14.15 -25.80
CA ALA A 127 27.27 -15.61 -25.90
C ALA A 127 27.72 -16.25 -24.57
N GLY A 128 26.89 -17.11 -24.00
CA GLY A 128 27.16 -17.75 -22.70
C GLY A 128 26.99 -16.83 -21.49
N SER A 129 26.36 -15.66 -21.66
CA SER A 129 26.01 -14.81 -20.52
C SER A 129 24.79 -15.38 -19.80
N MET A 130 24.85 -15.42 -18.47
CA MET A 130 23.72 -15.81 -17.62
C MET A 130 22.81 -14.63 -17.28
N SER A 131 22.77 -13.66 -18.19
CA SER A 131 22.03 -12.41 -18.06
C SER A 131 21.60 -11.89 -19.42
N GLY A 132 20.52 -11.13 -19.43
CA GLY A 132 20.00 -10.51 -20.62
C GLY A 132 19.09 -9.34 -20.31
N ARG A 133 18.37 -8.91 -21.34
CA ARG A 133 17.37 -7.86 -21.25
C ARG A 133 16.04 -8.37 -21.79
N ALA A 134 14.99 -8.12 -21.03
CA ALA A 134 13.62 -8.44 -21.41
C ALA A 134 12.87 -7.17 -21.85
N ILE A 135 12.17 -7.26 -22.97
CA ILE A 135 11.28 -6.22 -23.48
C ILE A 135 9.88 -6.83 -23.66
N ALA A 136 8.84 -6.09 -23.26
CA ALA A 136 7.47 -6.55 -23.40
C ALA A 136 7.05 -6.58 -24.87
N LYS A 137 6.14 -7.49 -25.24
CA LYS A 137 5.49 -7.52 -26.55
C LYS A 137 4.01 -7.09 -26.41
N PRO A 138 3.70 -5.77 -26.52
CA PRO A 138 2.33 -5.28 -26.43
C PRO A 138 1.39 -6.03 -27.38
N GLY A 139 0.18 -6.34 -26.92
CA GLY A 139 -0.85 -7.07 -27.66
C GLY A 139 -0.60 -8.58 -27.84
N GLN A 140 0.59 -9.09 -27.52
CA GLN A 140 0.91 -10.51 -27.61
C GLN A 140 0.61 -11.21 -26.28
N PHE A 141 -0.67 -11.54 -26.05
CA PHE A 141 -1.09 -12.20 -24.83
C PHE A 141 -0.67 -13.67 -24.78
N HIS A 142 -0.20 -14.12 -23.62
CA HIS A 142 -0.02 -15.56 -23.38
C HIS A 142 -1.34 -16.31 -23.57
N ALA A 143 -1.31 -17.41 -24.32
CA ALA A 143 -2.50 -18.17 -24.69
C ALA A 143 -3.31 -18.66 -23.48
N THR A 144 -2.64 -19.07 -22.40
CA THR A 144 -3.25 -19.58 -21.17
C THR A 144 -3.49 -18.52 -20.10
N ALA A 145 -2.98 -17.29 -20.29
CA ALA A 145 -3.11 -16.24 -19.29
C ALA A 145 -4.56 -15.74 -19.21
N LYS A 146 -5.08 -15.70 -17.98
CA LYS A 146 -6.41 -15.19 -17.66
C LYS A 146 -6.33 -13.72 -17.27
N GLU A 147 -7.43 -13.00 -17.50
CA GLU A 147 -7.62 -11.67 -16.94
C GLU A 147 -7.63 -11.74 -15.40
N ALA A 148 -6.87 -10.86 -14.76
CA ALA A 148 -6.84 -10.74 -13.32
C ALA A 148 -7.07 -9.29 -12.90
N THR A 149 -7.94 -9.09 -11.91
CA THR A 149 -8.20 -7.75 -11.35
C THR A 149 -7.24 -7.49 -10.21
N HIS A 150 -6.52 -6.38 -10.31
CA HIS A 150 -5.56 -5.95 -9.30
C HIS A 150 -5.99 -4.60 -8.72
N ARG A 151 -5.71 -4.41 -7.43
CA ARG A 151 -6.01 -3.16 -6.72
C ARG A 151 -4.85 -2.17 -6.88
N ALA A 152 -5.18 -0.89 -6.90
CA ALA A 152 -4.20 0.20 -6.85
C ALA A 152 -3.32 0.05 -5.61
N ALA A 153 -2.01 -0.06 -5.82
CA ALA A 153 -0.99 -0.01 -4.78
C ALA A 153 -0.32 1.37 -4.70
N GLY A 154 -0.56 2.26 -5.66
CA GLY A 154 -0.03 3.62 -5.70
C GLY A 154 -0.30 4.23 -7.07
N LEU A 155 0.24 5.43 -7.30
CA LEU A 155 0.25 5.99 -8.65
C LEU A 155 1.07 5.07 -9.56
N HIS A 156 0.51 4.70 -10.71
CA HIS A 156 1.10 3.80 -11.70
C HIS A 156 1.54 2.44 -11.14
N CYS A 157 0.91 2.00 -10.04
CA CYS A 157 1.27 0.77 -9.36
C CYS A 157 0.03 -0.03 -8.94
N LEU A 158 0.05 -1.33 -9.20
CA LEU A 158 -0.97 -2.29 -8.80
C LEU A 158 -0.38 -3.34 -7.85
N THR A 159 -1.25 -3.99 -7.09
CA THR A 159 -0.91 -5.18 -6.30
C THR A 159 -0.64 -6.38 -7.23
N GLY A 160 0.36 -7.22 -6.97
CA GLY A 160 0.64 -8.42 -7.78
C GLY A 160 -0.34 -9.58 -7.54
N GLY A 161 -0.97 -9.63 -6.38
CA GLY A 161 -2.01 -10.63 -6.07
C GLY A 161 -1.52 -12.08 -6.25
N LYS A 162 -2.34 -12.92 -6.89
CA LYS A 162 -1.96 -14.29 -7.26
C LYS A 162 -1.24 -14.40 -8.61
N SER A 163 -1.29 -13.34 -9.41
CA SER A 163 -0.77 -13.34 -10.79
C SER A 163 0.73 -13.06 -10.84
N ALA A 164 1.26 -12.32 -9.86
CA ALA A 164 2.68 -11.99 -9.78
C ALA A 164 3.12 -11.76 -8.32
N PRO A 165 4.36 -12.08 -7.97
CA PRO A 165 4.96 -11.66 -6.70
C PRO A 165 5.02 -10.13 -6.59
N GLY A 166 4.85 -9.61 -5.38
CA GLY A 166 5.06 -8.19 -5.08
C GLY A 166 4.01 -7.25 -5.69
N SER A 167 4.49 -6.19 -6.34
CA SER A 167 3.68 -5.15 -6.99
C SER A 167 3.95 -5.09 -8.49
N LEU A 168 2.96 -4.64 -9.25
CA LEU A 168 3.10 -4.36 -10.67
C LEU A 168 3.32 -2.85 -10.87
N SER A 169 4.45 -2.48 -11.46
CA SER A 169 4.79 -1.08 -11.73
C SER A 169 4.62 -0.78 -13.21
N LYS A 170 4.15 0.42 -13.58
CA LYS A 170 4.05 0.84 -14.98
C LYS A 170 5.42 0.76 -15.65
N TRP A 171 5.45 0.11 -16.80
CA TRP A 171 6.61 -0.02 -17.64
C TRP A 171 6.82 1.26 -18.45
N ASP A 172 8.08 1.71 -18.54
CA ASP A 172 8.47 2.93 -19.23
C ASP A 172 8.91 2.69 -20.69
N GLY A 173 8.78 1.45 -21.17
CA GLY A 173 9.20 1.05 -22.51
C GLY A 173 10.68 0.63 -22.62
N ARG A 174 11.46 0.73 -21.54
CA ARG A 174 12.88 0.37 -21.57
C ARG A 174 13.11 -1.13 -21.28
N PRO A 175 14.09 -1.77 -21.92
CA PRO A 175 14.41 -3.16 -21.60
C PRO A 175 14.89 -3.34 -20.15
N LEU A 176 14.31 -4.30 -19.44
CA LEU A 176 14.60 -4.63 -18.05
C LEU A 176 15.61 -5.77 -17.95
N SER A 177 16.54 -5.70 -17.00
CA SER A 177 17.53 -6.78 -16.81
C SER A 177 16.86 -8.05 -16.30
N VAL A 178 17.33 -9.18 -16.81
CA VAL A 178 16.98 -10.53 -16.36
C VAL A 178 18.24 -11.37 -16.19
N SER A 179 18.19 -12.40 -15.34
CA SER A 179 19.28 -13.36 -15.16
C SER A 179 18.75 -14.77 -14.98
N TRP A 180 19.54 -15.77 -15.43
CA TRP A 180 19.24 -17.20 -15.32
C TRP A 180 20.43 -17.99 -14.78
N TYR A 181 20.26 -19.28 -14.52
CA TYR A 181 21.36 -20.15 -14.13
C TYR A 181 22.23 -20.53 -15.33
N ALA A 182 23.47 -20.95 -15.04
CA ALA A 182 24.41 -21.47 -16.03
C ALA A 182 24.04 -22.84 -16.59
#